data_AF-A0A4Z1GGH3-F1
#
_entry.id   AF-A0A4Z1GGH3-F1
#
_cell.length_a   1.000
_cell.length_b   1.000
_cell.length_c   1.000
_cell.angle_alpha   90.00
_cell.angle_beta   90.00
_cell.angle_gamma   90.00
#
_symmetry.space_group_name_H-M   'P 1'
#
loop_
_entity.id
_entity.type
_entity.pdbx_description
1 polymer ?
#
loop_
_entity_poly.entity_id
_entity_poly.type
_entity_poly.pdbx_seq_one_letter_code
_entity_poly.pdbx_strand_id
1 'polypeptide(L)'
;MSSLISKCLPRTLVRKTPHVSPLRTPFSKYTQRTLLAGFSTRIPWRKSTAAQFPQRISLFIPSPPHSLNSGRRGYATATPADAIIEDLTEQYGVARDEFEIASEETDKHSVYAEADRAAAVEELQKLKDMYTSAIEGEYGEEIKRRVGSRVRELEQGVAALEARALEDH
;
A
#
# COMPACT_ATOMS: atom_id res chain seq x y z
N MET A 1 -21.29 59.95 23.93
CA MET A 1 -20.21 60.60 24.69
C MET A 1 -19.30 59.51 25.20
N SER A 2 -17.99 59.60 24.89
CA SER A 2 -16.81 59.11 25.68
C SER A 2 -16.82 57.64 26.18
N SER A 3 -15.80 56.79 26.04
CA SER A 3 -14.36 56.91 25.69
C SER A 3 -13.82 55.46 25.74
N LEU A 4 -13.12 54.91 24.74
CA LEU A 4 -11.67 55.05 24.48
C LEU A 4 -10.78 54.93 25.73
N ILE A 5 -10.37 53.70 26.08
CA ILE A 5 -9.24 53.37 26.97
C ILE A 5 -8.60 52.09 26.41
N SER A 6 -7.58 52.18 25.55
CA SER A 6 -6.13 52.28 25.83
C SER A 6 -5.42 50.95 26.06
N LYS A 7 -4.80 50.49 24.97
CA LYS A 7 -3.41 50.00 24.82
C LYS A 7 -2.62 49.75 26.12
N CYS A 8 -2.18 48.51 26.33
CA CYS A 8 -0.90 48.20 26.99
C CYS A 8 -0.40 46.82 26.54
N LEU A 9 0.59 46.82 25.63
CA LEU A 9 1.59 45.75 25.51
C LEU A 9 2.78 46.09 26.40
N PRO A 10 3.39 45.10 27.06
CA PRO A 10 4.85 44.93 26.96
C PRO A 10 5.18 43.46 26.64
N ARG A 11 5.93 43.16 25.56
CA ARG A 11 7.40 43.24 25.41
C ARG A 11 8.15 42.18 26.24
N THR A 12 8.58 41.15 25.51
CA THR A 12 9.77 40.29 25.65
C THR A 12 9.90 39.38 26.88
N LEU A 13 9.84 38.06 26.63
CA LEU A 13 10.83 37.12 27.17
C LEU A 13 11.31 36.16 26.08
N VAL A 14 12.54 36.40 25.66
CA VAL A 14 13.43 35.48 24.94
C VAL A 14 13.69 34.28 25.85
N ARG A 15 13.33 33.06 25.44
CA ARG A 15 13.87 31.84 26.06
C ARG A 15 14.70 31.06 25.05
N LYS A 16 15.93 30.85 25.49
CA LYS A 16 17.12 30.30 24.86
C LYS A 16 16.96 28.80 24.59
N THR A 17 17.38 28.39 23.40
CA THR A 17 17.53 27.00 22.94
C THR A 17 18.41 26.15 23.86
N PRO A 18 18.11 24.85 24.02
CA PRO A 18 19.13 23.82 24.07
C PRO A 18 19.20 23.08 22.74
N HIS A 19 20.38 23.15 22.14
CA HIS A 19 20.85 22.38 20.99
C HIS A 19 20.92 20.89 21.36
N VAL A 20 19.99 20.09 20.86
CA VAL A 20 20.06 18.62 20.95
C VAL A 20 20.60 18.11 19.62
N SER A 21 21.87 17.71 19.64
CA SER A 21 22.54 17.05 18.50
C SER A 21 21.91 15.68 18.26
N PRO A 22 21.51 15.31 17.03
CA PRO A 22 21.29 13.91 16.70
C PRO A 22 22.63 13.19 16.60
N LEU A 23 22.84 12.18 17.45
CA LEU A 23 23.95 11.25 17.31
C LEU A 23 23.81 10.49 15.99
N ARG A 24 24.79 10.72 15.13
CA ARG A 24 25.02 10.03 13.87
C ARG A 24 25.54 8.62 14.17
N THR A 25 24.69 7.60 14.01
CA THR A 25 25.10 6.19 14.03
C THR A 25 25.14 5.61 12.61
N PRO A 26 26.31 5.25 12.08
CA PRO A 26 26.42 4.34 10.95
C PRO A 26 26.81 2.94 11.44
N PHE A 27 25.86 2.01 11.43
CA PHE A 27 26.13 0.58 11.51
C PHE A 27 25.34 -0.07 10.35
N SER A 28 25.90 -0.08 9.14
CA SER A 28 26.86 -1.08 8.64
C SER A 28 26.38 -2.53 8.77
N LYS A 29 25.62 -2.93 7.73
CA LYS A 29 25.72 -4.19 6.95
C LYS A 29 26.11 -5.47 7.74
N TYR A 30 25.12 -6.31 8.03
CA TYR A 30 25.32 -7.77 8.06
C TYR A 30 24.01 -8.51 7.76
N THR A 31 23.87 -8.98 6.53
CA THR A 31 23.06 -10.17 6.25
C THR A 31 23.82 -11.00 5.24
N GLN A 32 24.71 -11.85 5.76
CA GLN A 32 25.26 -12.96 5.02
C GLN A 32 24.15 -13.98 4.83
N ARG A 33 23.59 -14.07 3.62
CA ARG A 33 22.75 -15.22 3.23
C ARG A 33 23.51 -16.02 2.18
N THR A 34 24.48 -16.77 2.67
CA THR A 34 25.18 -17.83 1.92
C THR A 34 24.24 -19.02 1.79
N LEU A 35 23.58 -19.19 0.64
CA LEU A 35 23.01 -20.48 0.27
C LEU A 35 24.02 -21.20 -0.63
N LEU A 36 24.76 -22.11 0.00
CA LEU A 36 25.62 -23.07 -0.64
C LEU A 36 24.81 -23.89 -1.66
N ALA A 37 25.26 -23.84 -2.90
CA ALA A 37 25.05 -24.88 -3.88
C ALA A 37 25.71 -26.18 -3.37
N GLY A 38 25.01 -27.31 -3.51
CA GLY A 38 25.69 -28.60 -3.44
C GLY A 38 24.81 -29.78 -3.06
N PHE A 39 24.83 -30.77 -3.97
CA PHE A 39 24.62 -32.20 -3.74
C PHE A 39 23.16 -32.68 -3.62
N SER A 40 22.70 -33.42 -4.62
CA SER A 40 22.83 -34.88 -4.54
C SER A 40 22.19 -35.57 -5.75
N THR A 41 23.05 -36.08 -6.62
CA THR A 41 22.75 -37.15 -7.56
C THR A 41 22.42 -38.42 -6.79
N ARG A 42 21.22 -39.00 -7.00
CA ARG A 42 21.07 -40.45 -7.18
C ARG A 42 19.66 -40.85 -7.65
N ILE A 43 19.63 -41.29 -8.90
CA ILE A 43 18.61 -42.16 -9.49
C ILE A 43 18.65 -43.51 -8.76
N PRO A 44 17.49 -44.14 -8.55
CA PRO A 44 17.37 -45.50 -9.09
C PRO A 44 16.11 -45.73 -9.93
N TRP A 45 16.38 -46.55 -10.93
CA TRP A 45 15.58 -47.03 -12.04
C TRP A 45 14.57 -48.08 -11.61
N ARG A 46 13.53 -48.24 -12.45
CA ARG A 46 12.67 -49.42 -12.70
C ARG A 46 11.33 -49.39 -11.94
N LYS A 47 10.19 -49.81 -12.50
CA LYS A 47 9.77 -50.37 -13.81
C LYS A 47 8.25 -50.27 -13.79
N SER A 48 7.63 -49.91 -14.90
CA SER A 48 6.28 -50.34 -15.37
C SER A 48 5.94 -49.46 -16.58
N THR A 49 5.21 -49.84 -17.61
CA THR A 49 4.68 -51.07 -18.20
C THR A 49 4.18 -50.59 -19.56
N ALA A 50 4.22 -51.45 -20.57
CA ALA A 50 3.93 -51.12 -21.96
C ALA A 50 2.59 -50.38 -22.16
N ALA A 51 2.62 -49.31 -22.96
CA ALA A 51 1.53 -48.95 -23.86
C ALA A 51 2.13 -48.25 -25.07
N GLN A 52 2.15 -49.00 -26.16
CA GLN A 52 2.59 -48.62 -27.49
C GLN A 52 1.51 -47.72 -28.11
N PHE A 53 1.82 -46.45 -28.37
CA PHE A 53 0.98 -45.58 -29.20
C PHE A 53 1.76 -45.09 -30.42
N PRO A 54 1.19 -45.21 -31.64
CA PRO A 54 1.91 -45.01 -32.88
C PRO A 54 2.24 -43.53 -33.15
N GLN A 55 3.42 -43.34 -33.73
CA GLN A 55 3.98 -42.06 -34.15
C GLN A 55 3.09 -41.44 -35.25
N ARG A 56 2.50 -40.28 -34.95
CA ARG A 56 2.07 -39.35 -35.99
C ARG A 56 3.07 -38.22 -36.08
N ILE A 57 3.86 -38.29 -37.16
CA ILE A 57 4.65 -37.22 -37.72
C ILE A 57 3.72 -36.01 -37.93
N SER A 58 3.96 -34.90 -37.23
CA SER A 58 3.35 -33.62 -37.56
C SER A 58 4.44 -32.60 -37.85
N LEU A 59 4.25 -31.95 -38.98
CA LEU A 59 5.17 -31.13 -39.72
C LEU A 59 5.61 -29.89 -38.92
N PHE A 60 6.88 -29.53 -39.13
CA PHE A 60 7.48 -28.23 -38.82
C PHE A 60 6.54 -27.08 -39.19
N ILE A 61 6.13 -26.28 -38.19
CA ILE A 61 5.57 -24.95 -38.39
C ILE A 61 6.63 -23.96 -37.88
N PRO A 62 7.30 -23.18 -38.74
CA PRO A 62 8.14 -22.09 -38.28
C PRO A 62 7.23 -20.96 -37.77
N SER A 63 7.21 -20.77 -36.45
CA SER A 63 6.56 -19.59 -35.84
C SER A 63 7.28 -18.32 -36.30
N PRO A 64 6.54 -17.26 -36.68
CA PRO A 64 7.13 -15.97 -37.02
C PRO A 64 7.85 -15.39 -35.80
N PRO A 65 8.96 -14.64 -35.98
CA PRO A 65 9.64 -14.01 -34.87
C PRO A 65 8.63 -13.09 -34.18
N HIS A 66 8.39 -13.36 -32.89
CA HIS A 66 7.65 -12.46 -32.03
C HIS A 66 8.27 -11.08 -32.19
N SER A 67 7.51 -10.20 -32.84
CA SER A 67 7.83 -8.80 -33.00
C SER A 67 8.29 -8.30 -31.65
N LEU A 68 9.55 -7.85 -31.61
CA LEU A 68 10.07 -7.04 -30.52
C LEU A 68 9.33 -5.71 -30.59
N ASN A 69 8.05 -5.73 -30.23
CA ASN A 69 7.41 -4.58 -29.66
C ASN A 69 7.96 -4.45 -28.23
N SER A 70 9.28 -4.17 -28.16
CA SER A 70 9.85 -3.34 -27.11
C SER A 70 9.22 -1.97 -27.33
N GLY A 71 7.93 -1.90 -27.03
CA GLY A 71 7.20 -0.66 -26.88
C GLY A 71 8.00 0.09 -25.85
N ARG A 72 8.69 1.11 -26.36
CA ARG A 72 9.30 2.23 -25.64
C ARG A 72 9.11 2.04 -24.14
N ARG A 73 10.18 1.69 -23.42
CA ARG A 73 10.27 1.97 -21.99
C ARG A 73 10.25 3.50 -21.86
N GLY A 74 9.07 4.07 -22.06
CA GLY A 74 8.76 5.45 -21.78
C GLY A 74 8.81 5.54 -20.27
N TYR A 75 9.83 6.22 -19.78
CA TYR A 75 9.65 7.09 -18.63
C TYR A 75 8.40 7.93 -18.97
N ALA A 76 7.24 7.47 -18.47
CA ALA A 76 5.98 8.16 -18.65
C ALA A 76 6.21 9.57 -18.13
N THR A 77 5.99 10.57 -18.99
CA THR A 77 5.89 11.95 -18.54
C THR A 77 4.83 11.96 -17.45
N ALA A 78 5.21 12.24 -16.21
CA ALA A 78 4.28 12.26 -15.08
C ALA A 78 3.08 13.10 -15.47
N THR A 79 1.93 12.45 -15.63
CA THR A 79 0.72 13.15 -16.01
C THR A 79 0.15 13.82 -14.75
N PRO A 80 -0.61 14.91 -14.88
CA PRO A 80 -1.33 15.48 -13.74
C PRO A 80 -2.23 14.46 -13.02
N ALA A 81 -2.75 13.46 -13.75
CA ALA A 81 -3.49 12.34 -13.17
C ALA A 81 -2.63 11.46 -12.27
N ASP A 82 -1.37 11.19 -12.65
CA ASP A 82 -0.47 10.35 -11.87
C ASP A 82 -0.16 10.96 -10.50
N ALA A 83 -0.08 12.30 -10.40
CA ALA A 83 0.10 12.98 -9.11
C ALA A 83 -1.10 12.75 -8.17
N ILE A 84 -2.33 12.89 -8.68
CA ILE A 84 -3.54 12.63 -7.87
C ILE A 84 -3.62 11.15 -7.46
N ILE A 85 -3.22 10.24 -8.36
CA ILE A 85 -3.18 8.80 -8.08
C ILE A 85 -2.13 8.48 -7.01
N GLU A 86 -1.00 9.18 -7.00
CA GLU A 86 0.03 9.07 -5.97
C GLU A 86 -0.52 9.48 -4.61
N ASP A 87 -1.13 10.67 -4.50
CA ASP A 87 -1.75 11.16 -3.26
C ASP A 87 -2.81 10.18 -2.72
N LEU A 88 -3.68 9.67 -3.60
CA LEU A 88 -4.69 8.67 -3.22
C LEU A 88 -4.06 7.34 -2.79
N THR A 89 -2.93 6.95 -3.39
CA THR A 89 -2.24 5.71 -3.05
C THR A 89 -1.50 5.83 -1.73
N GLU A 90 -0.92 6.99 -1.43
CA GLU A 90 -0.33 7.30 -0.14
C GLU A 90 -1.38 7.28 0.97
N GLN A 91 -2.50 8.00 0.77
CA GLN A 91 -3.60 8.01 1.74
C GLN A 91 -4.22 6.61 1.94
N TYR A 92 -4.31 5.80 0.88
CA TYR A 92 -4.71 4.40 0.99
C TYR A 92 -3.72 3.58 1.84
N GLY A 93 -2.42 3.85 1.74
CA GLY A 93 -1.41 3.23 2.59
C GLY A 93 -1.68 3.51 4.07
N VAL A 94 -1.86 4.79 4.42
CA VAL A 94 -2.19 5.21 5.80
C VAL A 94 -3.47 4.52 6.30
N ALA A 95 -4.56 4.61 5.52
CA ALA A 95 -5.84 4.01 5.93
C ALA A 95 -5.76 2.47 6.07
N ARG A 96 -4.91 1.82 5.27
CA ARG A 96 -4.69 0.37 5.36
C ARG A 96 -3.90 0.00 6.61
N ASP A 97 -2.86 0.76 6.95
CA ASP A 97 -2.06 0.52 8.15
C ASP A 97 -2.92 0.66 9.41
N GLU A 98 -3.76 1.71 9.49
CA GLU A 98 -4.71 1.88 10.60
C GLU A 98 -5.75 0.75 10.66
N PHE A 99 -6.26 0.28 9.52
CA PHE A 99 -7.14 -0.89 9.48
C PHE A 99 -6.45 -2.16 10.00
N GLU A 100 -5.18 -2.38 9.66
CA GLU A 100 -4.41 -3.53 10.14
C GLU A 100 -4.25 -3.47 11.66
N ILE A 101 -3.86 -2.32 12.21
CA ILE A 101 -3.78 -2.08 13.66
C ILE A 101 -5.12 -2.35 14.32
N ALA A 102 -6.21 -1.77 13.80
CA ALA A 102 -7.55 -1.94 14.34
C ALA A 102 -8.02 -3.40 14.33
N SER A 103 -7.68 -4.14 13.27
CA SER A 103 -8.02 -5.56 13.14
C SER A 103 -7.27 -6.40 14.19
N GLU A 104 -5.98 -6.19 14.35
CA GLU A 104 -5.18 -6.91 15.35
C GLU A 104 -5.63 -6.61 16.77
N GLU A 105 -5.97 -5.35 17.06
CA GLU A 105 -6.34 -4.94 18.41
C GLU A 105 -7.74 -5.42 18.79
N THR A 106 -8.65 -5.49 17.81
CA THR A 106 -9.97 -6.10 17.98
C THR A 106 -9.84 -7.60 18.24
N ASP A 107 -9.01 -8.32 17.48
CA ASP A 107 -8.76 -9.75 17.69
C ASP A 107 -8.10 -10.04 19.06
N LYS A 108 -7.36 -9.07 19.63
CA LYS A 108 -6.76 -9.15 20.97
C LYS A 108 -7.73 -8.74 22.09
N HIS A 109 -8.94 -8.28 21.76
CA HIS A 109 -9.91 -7.70 22.71
C HIS A 109 -9.29 -6.67 23.66
N SER A 110 -8.41 -5.83 23.13
CA SER A 110 -7.73 -4.85 23.95
C SER A 110 -8.54 -3.57 24.10
N VAL A 111 -8.20 -2.79 25.13
CA VAL A 111 -8.84 -1.51 25.46
C VAL A 111 -8.66 -0.45 24.38
N TYR A 112 -7.66 -0.60 23.51
CA TYR A 112 -7.40 0.34 22.42
C TYR A 112 -8.21 0.04 21.15
N ALA A 113 -8.83 -1.14 21.07
CA ALA A 113 -9.50 -1.61 19.86
C ALA A 113 -10.59 -0.65 19.36
N GLU A 114 -11.32 0.01 20.26
CA GLU A 114 -12.34 0.99 19.88
C GLU A 114 -11.74 2.24 19.24
N ALA A 115 -10.65 2.76 19.82
CA ALA A 115 -9.97 3.95 19.29
C ALA A 115 -9.32 3.66 17.94
N ASP A 116 -8.70 2.49 17.78
CA ASP A 116 -8.04 2.11 16.52
C ASP A 116 -9.07 1.86 15.40
N ARG A 117 -10.22 1.23 15.72
CA ARG A 117 -11.32 1.13 14.76
C ARG A 117 -11.81 2.50 14.31
N ALA A 118 -11.95 3.45 15.24
CA ALA A 118 -12.34 4.82 14.89
C ALA A 118 -11.30 5.51 13.98
N ALA A 119 -10.00 5.31 14.23
CA ALA A 119 -8.93 5.83 13.37
C ALA A 119 -9.00 5.24 11.96
N ALA A 120 -9.22 3.92 11.83
CA ALA A 120 -9.39 3.28 10.53
C ALA A 120 -10.60 3.82 9.74
N VAL A 121 -11.71 4.12 10.43
CA VAL A 121 -12.91 4.73 9.83
C VAL A 121 -12.64 6.16 9.37
N GLU A 122 -11.95 6.96 10.19
CA GLU A 122 -11.59 8.34 9.86
C GLU A 122 -10.69 8.42 8.61
N GLU A 123 -9.61 7.63 8.57
CA GLU A 123 -8.69 7.65 7.44
C GLU A 123 -9.32 7.05 6.17
N LEU A 124 -10.23 6.06 6.30
CA LEU A 124 -11.05 5.60 5.19
C LEU A 124 -11.99 6.70 4.68
N GLN A 125 -12.64 7.45 5.57
CA GLN A 125 -13.52 8.54 5.15
C GLN A 125 -12.74 9.62 4.40
N LYS A 126 -11.56 10.00 4.90
CA LYS A 126 -10.65 10.91 4.21
C LYS A 126 -10.24 10.41 2.82
N LEU A 127 -9.93 9.12 2.69
CA LEU A 127 -9.65 8.51 1.39
C LEU A 127 -10.86 8.61 0.44
N LYS A 128 -12.08 8.37 0.95
CA LYS A 128 -13.32 8.49 0.16
C LYS A 128 -13.59 9.92 -0.28
N ASP A 129 -13.34 10.90 0.57
CA ASP A 129 -13.52 12.32 0.25
C ASP A 129 -12.53 12.77 -0.83
N MET A 130 -11.26 12.35 -0.72
CA MET A 130 -10.26 12.57 -1.76
C MET A 130 -10.65 11.87 -3.07
N TYR A 131 -11.09 10.61 -2.99
CA TYR A 131 -11.46 9.82 -4.17
C TYR A 131 -12.69 10.38 -4.89
N THR A 132 -13.73 10.76 -4.15
CA THR A 132 -14.95 11.37 -4.71
C THR A 132 -14.64 12.70 -5.40
N SER A 133 -13.85 13.56 -4.75
CA SER A 133 -13.38 14.81 -5.37
C SER A 133 -12.56 14.55 -6.64
N ALA A 134 -11.73 13.50 -6.64
CA ALA A 134 -10.87 13.15 -7.77
C ALA A 134 -11.64 12.58 -8.97
N ILE A 135 -12.71 11.80 -8.74
CA ILE A 135 -13.52 11.22 -9.83
C ILE A 135 -14.43 12.25 -10.52
N GLU A 136 -14.72 13.37 -9.88
CA GLU A 136 -15.46 14.49 -10.48
C GLU A 136 -14.57 15.35 -11.40
N GLY A 137 -13.25 15.18 -11.33
CA GLY A 137 -12.28 15.90 -12.14
C GLY A 137 -12.09 15.35 -13.56
N GLU A 138 -11.25 16.04 -14.35
CA GLU A 138 -10.92 15.70 -15.75
C GLU A 138 -10.41 14.26 -15.92
N TYR A 139 -9.71 13.73 -14.91
CA TYR A 139 -9.07 12.42 -14.95
C TYR A 139 -9.87 11.31 -14.24
N GLY A 140 -11.14 11.57 -13.92
CA GLY A 140 -11.92 10.72 -13.03
C GLY A 140 -12.04 9.26 -13.48
N GLU A 141 -12.17 9.00 -14.78
CA GLU A 141 -12.24 7.63 -15.32
C GLU A 141 -10.93 6.85 -15.12
N GLU A 142 -9.78 7.51 -15.25
CA GLU A 142 -8.48 6.87 -15.04
C GLU A 142 -8.24 6.56 -13.55
N ILE A 143 -8.58 7.53 -12.70
CA ILE A 143 -8.49 7.40 -11.24
C ILE A 143 -9.41 6.28 -10.76
N LYS A 144 -10.64 6.22 -11.27
CA LYS A 144 -11.61 5.18 -10.95
C LYS A 144 -11.10 3.79 -11.32
N ARG A 145 -10.47 3.62 -12.48
CA ARG A 145 -9.87 2.34 -12.88
C ARG A 145 -8.71 1.92 -11.98
N ARG A 146 -7.83 2.85 -11.60
CA ARG A 146 -6.60 2.53 -10.85
C ARG A 146 -6.80 2.42 -9.35
N VAL A 147 -7.71 3.20 -8.77
CA VAL A 147 -7.88 3.32 -7.30
C VAL A 147 -9.21 2.72 -6.82
N GLY A 148 -10.23 2.64 -7.69
CA GLY A 148 -11.59 2.28 -7.28
C GLY A 148 -11.74 0.88 -6.65
N SER A 149 -10.97 -0.12 -7.09
CA SER A 149 -11.00 -1.45 -6.44
C SER A 149 -10.49 -1.39 -5.00
N ARG A 150 -9.35 -0.70 -4.80
CA ARG A 150 -8.68 -0.57 -3.51
C ARG A 150 -9.57 0.11 -2.47
N VAL A 151 -10.26 1.19 -2.86
CA VAL A 151 -11.20 1.89 -1.96
C VAL A 151 -12.32 0.95 -1.53
N ARG A 152 -12.94 0.23 -2.47
CA ARG A 152 -14.05 -0.70 -2.16
C ARG A 152 -13.63 -1.88 -1.30
N GLU A 153 -12.43 -2.40 -1.53
CA GLU A 153 -11.85 -3.48 -0.71
C GLU A 153 -11.67 -3.02 0.73
N LEU A 154 -11.10 -1.83 0.94
CA LEU A 154 -10.91 -1.28 2.27
C LEU A 154 -12.25 -0.93 2.96
N GLU A 155 -13.21 -0.36 2.23
CA GLU A 155 -14.56 -0.11 2.74
C GLU A 155 -15.23 -1.40 3.25
N GLN A 156 -15.16 -2.47 2.48
CA GLN A 156 -15.72 -3.77 2.88
C GLN A 156 -14.96 -4.35 4.07
N GLY A 157 -13.63 -4.19 4.12
CA GLY A 157 -12.80 -4.63 5.24
C GLY A 157 -13.18 -3.93 6.54
N VAL A 158 -13.27 -2.60 6.53
CA VAL A 158 -13.65 -1.79 7.70
C VAL A 158 -15.08 -2.12 8.14
N ALA A 159 -16.04 -2.21 7.21
CA ALA A 159 -17.41 -2.58 7.54
C ALA A 159 -17.51 -3.98 8.19
N ALA A 160 -16.73 -4.95 7.70
CA ALA A 160 -16.67 -6.29 8.29
C ALA A 160 -15.96 -6.31 9.65
N LEU A 161 -15.05 -5.37 9.92
CA LEU A 161 -14.43 -5.20 11.22
C LEU A 161 -15.40 -4.61 12.24
N GLU A 162 -16.15 -3.57 11.85
CA GLU A 162 -17.19 -2.98 12.70
C GLU A 162 -18.30 -3.99 13.04
N ALA A 163 -18.73 -4.79 12.08
CA ALA A 163 -19.73 -5.83 12.29
C ALA A 163 -19.27 -6.85 13.35
N ARG A 164 -18.02 -7.34 13.24
CA ARG A 164 -17.44 -8.28 14.22
C ARG A 164 -17.31 -7.66 15.61
N ALA A 165 -16.86 -6.41 15.69
CA ALA A 165 -16.76 -5.70 16.96
C ALA A 165 -18.13 -5.57 17.66
N LEU A 166 -19.22 -5.42 16.90
CA LEU A 166 -20.57 -5.34 17.44
C LEU A 166 -21.12 -6.70 17.92
N GLU A 167 -20.62 -7.81 17.38
CA GLU A 167 -20.97 -9.18 17.80
C GLU A 167 -20.25 -9.61 19.10
N ASP A 168 -19.07 -9.05 19.38
CA ASP A 168 -18.24 -9.38 20.55
C ASP A 168 -18.62 -8.60 21.84
N HIS A 169 -19.61 -7.70 21.77
CA HIS A 169 -20.14 -6.91 22.89
C HIS A 169 -21.39 -7.53 23.53
#